data_AF-A0A1C0TWT3-F1
#
_entry.id   AF-A0A1C0TWT3-F1
#
_cell.length_a   1.000
_cell.length_b   1.000
_cell.length_c   1.000
_cell.angle_alpha   90.00
_cell.angle_beta   90.00
_cell.angle_gamma   90.00
#
_symmetry.space_group_name_H-M   'P 1'
#
loop_
_entity.id
_entity.type
_entity.pdbx_description
1 polymer ?
#
loop_
_entity_poly.entity_id
_entity_poly.type
_entity_poly.pdbx_seq_one_letter_code
_entity_poly.pdbx_strand_id
1 'polypeptide(L)'
;MKKLLLYLSLSLIIYFVTLKTVPYWPESKVKHVVYVLLNSKSFVKAIRATEQEGYVSIQWVQTAPENEVSLAWVSAGAKYQEVSNPDLSRIVVPYKESGFSSLWLQKEGEAWILRKAFTFKSEYGVGEGAYALGKNIDPKDVCLPKVQCLENLFDNWYVIKN
;
A
#
# COMPACT_ATOMS: atom_id res chain seq x y z
N MET A 1 -33.06 -20.54 -15.17
CA MET A 1 -31.59 -20.67 -14.97
C MET A 1 -30.77 -19.54 -15.59
N LYS A 2 -30.91 -19.20 -16.88
CA LYS A 2 -30.11 -18.13 -17.53
C LYS A 2 -30.25 -16.74 -16.87
N LYS A 3 -31.46 -16.35 -16.46
CA LYS A 3 -31.70 -15.07 -15.76
C LYS A 3 -31.05 -15.04 -14.37
N LEU A 4 -31.06 -16.15 -13.64
CA LEU A 4 -30.47 -16.27 -12.29
C LEU A 4 -28.94 -16.10 -12.33
N LEU A 5 -28.29 -16.76 -13.30
CA LEU A 5 -26.85 -16.60 -13.57
C LEU A 5 -26.49 -15.17 -13.95
N LEU A 6 -27.35 -14.49 -14.73
CA LEU A 6 -27.15 -13.10 -15.11
C LEU A 6 -27.27 -12.15 -13.91
N TYR A 7 -28.23 -12.38 -13.01
CA TYR A 7 -28.36 -11.59 -11.79
C TYR A 7 -27.17 -11.83 -10.85
N LEU A 8 -26.73 -13.08 -10.69
CA LEU A 8 -25.54 -13.41 -9.90
C LEU A 8 -24.28 -12.74 -10.45
N SER A 9 -24.06 -12.76 -11.77
CA SER A 9 -22.91 -12.09 -12.38
C SER A 9 -23.00 -10.56 -12.25
N LEU A 10 -24.19 -9.98 -12.43
CA LEU A 10 -24.39 -8.53 -12.30
C LEU A 10 -24.19 -8.08 -10.84
N SER A 11 -24.70 -8.83 -9.86
CA SER A 11 -24.48 -8.57 -8.44
C SER A 11 -23.00 -8.68 -8.06
N LEU A 12 -22.28 -9.64 -8.64
CA LEU A 12 -20.83 -9.78 -8.44
C LEU A 12 -20.09 -8.56 -9.00
N ILE A 13 -20.44 -8.11 -10.21
CA ILE A 13 -19.85 -6.93 -10.85
C ILE A 13 -20.14 -5.67 -10.03
N ILE A 14 -21.38 -5.47 -9.59
CA ILE A 14 -21.76 -4.32 -8.74
C ILE A 14 -20.97 -4.34 -7.43
N TYR A 15 -20.81 -5.52 -6.81
CA TYR A 15 -19.99 -5.69 -5.61
C TYR A 15 -18.52 -5.33 -5.84
N PHE A 16 -17.93 -5.71 -6.97
CA PHE A 16 -16.56 -5.31 -7.33
C PHE A 16 -16.43 -3.81 -7.62
N VAL A 17 -17.46 -3.18 -8.18
CA VAL A 17 -17.47 -1.72 -8.46
C VAL A 17 -17.62 -0.90 -7.18
N THR A 18 -18.48 -1.31 -6.24
CA THR A 18 -18.66 -0.61 -4.96
C THR A 18 -17.46 -0.77 -4.02
N LEU A 19 -16.69 -1.86 -4.13
CA LEU A 19 -15.42 -2.02 -3.41
C LEU A 19 -14.38 -0.95 -3.77
N LYS A 20 -14.44 -0.35 -4.97
CA LYS A 20 -13.48 0.67 -5.40
C LYS A 20 -13.72 2.06 -4.80
N THR A 21 -14.88 2.34 -4.23
CA THR A 21 -15.29 3.70 -3.82
C THR A 21 -15.33 3.91 -2.31
N VAL A 22 -15.05 2.89 -1.50
CA VAL A 22 -15.04 3.03 -0.03
C VAL A 22 -13.62 3.36 0.43
N PRO A 23 -13.40 4.40 1.26
CA PRO A 23 -12.15 4.58 1.99
C PRO A 23 -11.96 3.34 2.88
N TYR A 24 -11.17 2.39 2.38
CA TYR A 24 -11.24 1.00 2.80
C TYR A 24 -10.62 0.80 4.18
N TRP A 25 -11.42 0.35 5.15
CA TRP A 25 -10.98 -0.26 6.42
C TRP A 25 -11.02 -1.79 6.27
N PRO A 26 -9.90 -2.46 5.96
CA PRO A 26 -9.84 -3.90 6.04
C PRO A 26 -9.77 -4.32 7.50
N GLU A 27 -10.88 -4.83 8.01
CA GLU A 27 -10.95 -5.38 9.38
C GLU A 27 -10.64 -6.90 9.42
N SER A 28 -10.59 -7.58 8.27
CA SER A 28 -10.38 -9.03 8.20
C SER A 28 -9.28 -9.42 7.21
N LYS A 29 -8.65 -10.58 7.42
CA LYS A 29 -7.63 -11.14 6.52
C LYS A 29 -8.11 -11.18 5.06
N VAL A 30 -9.34 -11.65 4.83
CA VAL A 30 -9.93 -11.78 3.48
C VAL A 30 -9.99 -10.42 2.78
N LYS A 31 -10.38 -9.36 3.50
CA LYS A 31 -10.41 -7.99 2.99
C LYS A 31 -9.02 -7.52 2.54
N HIS A 32 -7.99 -7.76 3.35
CA HIS A 32 -6.60 -7.48 2.99
C HIS A 32 -6.14 -8.27 1.76
N VAL A 33 -6.41 -9.58 1.70
CA VAL A 33 -6.08 -10.44 0.56
C VAL A 33 -6.67 -9.87 -0.72
N VAL A 34 -7.98 -9.56 -0.73
CA VAL A 34 -8.66 -9.02 -1.91
C VAL A 34 -8.07 -7.68 -2.32
N TYR A 35 -7.85 -6.77 -1.37
CA TYR A 35 -7.29 -5.45 -1.67
C TYR A 35 -5.89 -5.53 -2.28
N VAL A 36 -5.00 -6.31 -1.68
CA VAL A 36 -3.63 -6.49 -2.18
C VAL A 36 -3.65 -7.23 -3.50
N LEU A 37 -4.50 -8.24 -3.69
CA LEU A 37 -4.60 -8.97 -4.95
C LEU A 37 -5.02 -8.04 -6.11
N LEU A 38 -5.98 -7.14 -5.88
CA LEU A 38 -6.45 -6.19 -6.88
C LEU A 38 -5.42 -5.11 -7.23
N ASN A 39 -4.58 -4.69 -6.27
CA ASN A 39 -3.69 -3.53 -6.43
C ASN A 39 -2.19 -3.87 -6.50
N SER A 40 -1.80 -5.12 -6.22
CA SER A 40 -0.40 -5.57 -6.11
C SER A 40 0.43 -5.25 -7.36
N LYS A 41 -0.15 -5.43 -8.56
CA LYS A 41 0.54 -5.09 -9.82
C LYS A 41 0.91 -3.62 -9.91
N SER A 42 0.01 -2.74 -9.46
CA SER A 42 0.31 -1.31 -9.37
C SER A 42 1.42 -1.12 -8.36
N PHE A 43 1.26 -1.60 -7.11
CA PHE A 43 2.26 -1.48 -6.03
C PHE A 43 3.67 -1.90 -6.47
N VAL A 44 3.80 -3.05 -7.11
CA VAL A 44 5.08 -3.54 -7.65
C VAL A 44 5.65 -2.60 -8.71
N LYS A 45 4.83 -1.99 -9.57
CA LYS A 45 5.30 -1.00 -10.55
C LYS A 45 5.83 0.27 -9.89
N ALA A 46 5.16 0.80 -8.86
CA ALA A 46 5.70 1.98 -8.15
C ALA A 46 6.99 1.65 -7.43
N ILE A 47 7.06 0.49 -6.78
CA ILE A 47 8.29 0.04 -6.11
C ILE A 47 9.45 0.03 -7.11
N ARG A 48 9.25 -0.60 -8.28
CA ARG A 48 10.28 -0.63 -9.33
C ARG A 48 10.65 0.75 -9.85
N ALA A 49 9.67 1.63 -10.06
CA ALA A 49 9.93 3.01 -10.48
C ALA A 49 10.69 3.79 -9.40
N THR A 50 10.35 3.58 -8.13
CA THR A 50 11.03 4.18 -6.98
C THR A 50 12.50 3.75 -6.92
N GLU A 51 12.76 2.45 -7.11
CA GLU A 51 14.12 1.90 -7.20
C GLU A 51 14.91 2.45 -8.39
N GLN A 52 14.26 2.62 -9.54
CA GLN A 52 14.88 3.16 -10.75
C GLN A 52 15.30 4.63 -10.59
N GLU A 53 14.51 5.42 -9.87
CA GLU A 53 14.85 6.81 -9.52
C GLU A 53 15.84 6.89 -8.35
N GLY A 54 16.29 5.74 -7.80
CA GLY A 54 17.28 5.67 -6.73
C GLY A 54 16.76 6.01 -5.34
N TYR A 55 15.44 6.18 -5.19
CA TYR A 55 14.82 6.46 -3.90
C TYR A 55 14.68 5.17 -3.09
N VAL A 56 14.88 5.29 -1.78
CA VAL A 56 14.62 4.23 -0.80
C VAL A 56 13.34 4.47 -0.01
N SER A 57 12.81 5.69 -0.07
CA SER A 57 11.52 6.03 0.51
C SER A 57 10.89 7.14 -0.30
N ILE A 58 9.57 7.08 -0.46
CA ILE A 58 8.76 8.17 -1.01
C ILE A 58 7.48 8.35 -0.20
N GLN A 59 7.01 9.58 -0.15
CA GLN A 59 5.72 9.94 0.39
C GLN A 59 5.04 10.90 -0.56
N TRP A 60 3.89 10.49 -1.08
CA TRP A 60 3.03 11.30 -1.92
C TRP A 60 1.64 11.37 -1.32
N VAL A 61 1.07 12.57 -1.25
CA VAL A 61 -0.30 12.83 -0.81
C VAL A 61 -0.92 13.94 -1.65
N GLN A 62 -2.03 13.63 -2.31
CA GLN A 62 -2.90 14.61 -2.96
C GLN A 62 -4.01 15.03 -1.97
N THR A 63 -3.97 16.28 -1.51
CA THR A 63 -4.99 16.81 -0.58
C THR A 63 -6.11 17.56 -1.30
N ALA A 64 -5.80 18.17 -2.44
CA ALA A 64 -6.75 18.79 -3.37
C ALA A 64 -6.16 18.72 -4.79
N PRO A 65 -6.91 18.90 -5.89
CA PRO A 65 -6.38 18.76 -7.27
C PRO A 65 -5.08 19.54 -7.55
N GLU A 66 -4.93 20.71 -6.92
CA GLU A 66 -3.77 21.60 -7.09
C GLU A 66 -2.75 21.51 -5.92
N ASN A 67 -3.09 20.79 -4.85
CA ASN A 67 -2.23 20.65 -3.67
C ASN A 67 -1.73 19.22 -3.54
N GLU A 68 -0.43 19.07 -3.73
CA GLU A 68 0.30 17.81 -3.61
C GLU A 68 1.49 17.99 -2.66
N VAL A 69 1.70 17.01 -1.80
CA VAL A 69 2.93 16.87 -1.01
C VAL A 69 3.72 15.69 -1.55
N SER A 70 4.96 15.95 -1.97
CA SER A 70 5.87 14.96 -2.54
C SER A 70 7.23 15.03 -1.83
N LEU A 71 7.57 13.96 -1.14
CA LEU A 71 8.83 13.78 -0.42
C LEU A 71 9.51 12.50 -0.89
N ALA A 72 10.84 12.51 -0.94
CA ALA A 72 11.64 11.35 -1.29
C ALA A 72 12.94 11.34 -0.50
N TRP A 73 13.47 10.14 -0.30
CA TRP A 73 14.75 9.94 0.35
C TRP A 73 15.62 8.96 -0.43
N VAL A 74 16.92 9.21 -0.42
CA VAL A 74 17.96 8.31 -0.93
C VAL A 74 18.75 7.70 0.22
N SER A 75 19.40 6.57 -0.04
CA SER A 75 20.34 5.99 0.92
C SER A 75 21.60 6.87 1.03
N ALA A 76 21.96 7.24 2.26
CA ALA A 76 23.17 8.01 2.58
C ALA A 76 23.93 7.31 3.72
N GLY A 77 24.43 6.10 3.43
CA GLY A 77 25.10 5.25 4.42
C GLY A 77 24.09 4.65 5.42
N ALA A 78 24.32 4.85 6.71
CA ALA A 78 23.43 4.33 7.78
C ALA A 78 22.15 5.17 7.99
N LYS A 79 21.97 6.26 7.23
CA LYS A 79 20.81 7.15 7.34
C LYS A 79 20.21 7.43 5.96
N TYR A 80 18.96 7.89 5.98
CA TYR A 80 18.28 8.41 4.80
C TYR A 80 18.53 9.91 4.67
N GLN A 81 18.74 10.37 3.43
CA GLN A 81 18.85 11.79 3.10
C GLN A 81 17.64 12.20 2.28
N GLU A 82 16.95 13.26 2.72
CA GLU A 82 15.84 13.84 1.99
C GLU A 82 16.33 14.51 0.70
N VAL A 83 15.58 14.29 -0.38
CA VAL A 83 15.84 14.87 -1.69
C VAL A 83 15.11 16.20 -1.77
N SER A 84 15.84 17.27 -2.08
CA SER A 84 15.22 18.58 -2.32
C SER A 84 14.46 18.57 -3.64
N ASN A 85 13.17 18.94 -3.62
CA ASN A 85 12.27 18.99 -4.79
C ASN A 85 12.28 17.71 -5.63
N PRO A 86 11.87 16.55 -5.07
CA PRO A 86 11.91 15.29 -5.81
C PRO A 86 10.89 15.29 -6.94
N ASP A 87 11.29 14.81 -8.11
CA ASP A 87 10.34 14.48 -9.19
C ASP A 87 9.79 13.07 -8.97
N LEU A 88 8.54 12.99 -8.53
CA LEU A 88 7.82 11.74 -8.33
C LEU A 88 6.88 11.40 -9.48
N SER A 89 6.83 12.20 -10.55
CA SER A 89 5.82 12.10 -11.62
C SER A 89 5.73 10.70 -12.21
N ARG A 90 6.86 10.07 -12.50
CA ARG A 90 6.96 8.69 -13.05
C ARG A 90 6.42 7.62 -12.10
N ILE A 91 6.41 7.90 -10.81
CA ILE A 91 5.95 6.97 -9.77
C ILE A 91 4.46 7.20 -9.49
N VAL A 92 4.02 8.45 -9.36
CA VAL A 92 2.70 8.80 -8.81
C VAL A 92 1.63 9.06 -9.86
N VAL A 93 1.97 9.55 -11.06
CA VAL A 93 0.98 9.86 -12.11
C VAL A 93 0.12 8.64 -12.47
N PRO A 94 0.70 7.44 -12.73
CA PRO A 94 -0.10 6.25 -13.04
C PRO A 94 -1.05 5.84 -11.90
N TYR A 95 -0.70 6.18 -10.66
CA TYR A 95 -1.49 5.90 -9.47
C TYR A 95 -2.63 6.87 -9.28
N LYS A 96 -2.34 8.15 -9.50
CA LYS A 96 -3.35 9.21 -9.53
C LYS A 96 -4.42 8.91 -10.57
N GLU A 97 -4.03 8.50 -11.78
CA GLU A 97 -4.95 8.06 -12.84
C GLU A 97 -5.76 6.81 -12.45
N SER A 98 -5.22 5.96 -11.57
CA SER A 98 -5.90 4.78 -11.03
C SER A 98 -6.79 5.08 -9.82
N GLY A 99 -6.92 6.36 -9.42
CA GLY A 99 -7.78 6.80 -8.33
C GLY A 99 -7.15 6.78 -6.93
N PHE A 100 -5.85 6.55 -6.81
CA PHE A 100 -5.16 6.72 -5.54
C PHE A 100 -4.97 8.20 -5.24
N SER A 101 -5.04 8.57 -3.96
CA SER A 101 -4.77 9.93 -3.47
C SER A 101 -3.54 10.01 -2.58
N SER A 102 -2.92 8.87 -2.25
CA SER A 102 -1.66 8.83 -1.51
C SER A 102 -0.89 7.56 -1.82
N LEU A 103 0.42 7.62 -1.64
CA LEU A 103 1.35 6.51 -1.81
C LEU A 103 2.55 6.72 -0.90
N TRP A 104 2.81 5.77 -0.01
CA TRP A 104 3.92 5.83 0.94
C TRP A 104 4.70 4.53 0.83
N LEU A 105 5.89 4.58 0.24
CA LEU A 105 6.74 3.41 0.04
C LEU A 105 8.04 3.61 0.81
N GLN A 106 8.50 2.59 1.51
CA GLN A 106 9.74 2.64 2.27
C GLN A 106 10.45 1.29 2.19
N LYS A 107 11.72 1.28 1.83
CA LYS A 107 12.57 0.10 1.82
C LYS A 107 13.10 -0.15 3.22
N GLU A 108 12.95 -1.37 3.73
CA GLU A 108 13.48 -1.82 5.02
C GLU A 108 14.11 -3.20 4.83
N GLY A 109 15.44 -3.26 4.84
CA GLY A 109 16.19 -4.45 4.44
C GLY A 109 15.80 -4.91 3.03
N GLU A 110 15.35 -6.17 2.92
CA GLU A 110 14.89 -6.80 1.67
C GLU A 110 13.38 -6.59 1.41
N ALA A 111 12.68 -5.86 2.29
CA ALA A 111 11.25 -5.59 2.18
C ALA A 111 10.96 -4.19 1.64
N TRP A 112 9.87 -4.07 0.89
CA TRP A 112 9.21 -2.80 0.63
C TRP A 112 7.92 -2.70 1.44
N ILE A 113 7.80 -1.62 2.20
CA ILE A 113 6.65 -1.34 3.07
C ILE A 113 5.78 -0.27 2.42
N LEU A 114 4.52 -0.62 2.15
CA LEU A 114 3.45 0.31 1.82
C LEU A 114 2.84 0.82 3.14
N ARG A 115 3.26 2.00 3.59
CA ARG A 115 2.86 2.58 4.88
C ARG A 115 1.48 3.22 4.81
N LYS A 116 0.82 3.34 5.97
CA LYS A 116 -0.50 3.97 6.14
C LYS A 116 -1.55 3.47 5.15
N ALA A 117 -1.44 2.19 4.79
CA ALA A 117 -2.23 1.59 3.73
C ALA A 117 -3.70 1.40 4.14
N PHE A 118 -3.95 1.29 5.45
CA PHE A 118 -5.27 1.19 6.03
C PHE A 118 -5.25 1.65 7.48
N THR A 119 -6.42 1.78 8.08
CA THR A 119 -6.58 2.02 9.52
C THR A 119 -7.39 0.89 10.14
N PHE A 120 -7.15 0.63 11.43
CA PHE A 120 -7.83 -0.44 12.16
C PHE A 120 -8.09 -0.01 13.61
N LYS A 121 -9.01 -0.69 14.28
CA LYS A 121 -9.31 -0.47 15.71
C LYS A 121 -8.71 -1.60 16.54
N SER A 122 -7.98 -1.25 17.60
CA SER A 122 -7.42 -2.17 18.59
C SER A 122 -7.94 -1.83 19.99
N GLU A 123 -7.54 -2.64 20.98
CA GLU A 123 -7.79 -2.36 22.40
C GLU A 123 -7.14 -1.04 22.88
N TYR A 124 -6.15 -0.53 22.15
CA TYR A 124 -5.41 0.70 22.47
C TYR A 124 -5.88 1.93 21.67
N GLY A 125 -6.85 1.80 20.76
CA GLY A 125 -7.40 2.92 19.97
C GLY A 125 -7.47 2.64 18.46
N VAL A 126 -7.37 3.70 17.66
CA VAL A 126 -7.29 3.61 16.19
C VAL A 126 -5.83 3.66 15.76
N GLY A 127 -5.38 2.64 15.04
CA GLY A 127 -4.03 2.52 14.51
C GLY A 127 -3.97 2.60 12.98
N GLU A 128 -2.78 2.80 12.44
CA GLU A 128 -2.48 2.80 11.00
C GLU A 128 -1.73 1.52 10.64
N GLY A 129 -2.27 0.75 9.70
CA GLY A 129 -1.64 -0.46 9.19
C GLY A 129 -0.82 -0.23 7.92
N ALA A 130 -0.02 -1.24 7.61
CA ALA A 130 0.85 -1.27 6.44
C ALA A 130 0.81 -2.65 5.77
N TYR A 131 1.25 -2.69 4.51
CA TYR A 131 1.56 -3.94 3.82
C TYR A 131 3.07 -4.04 3.61
N ALA A 132 3.63 -5.23 3.75
CA ALA A 132 5.01 -5.50 3.37
C ALA A 132 5.06 -6.47 2.20
N LEU A 133 5.99 -6.21 1.27
CA LEU A 133 6.32 -7.06 0.14
C LEU A 133 7.81 -7.41 0.18
N GLY A 134 8.13 -8.69 0.26
CA GLY A 134 9.52 -9.14 0.20
C GLY A 134 9.65 -10.64 0.46
N LYS A 135 10.74 -11.23 -0.03
CA LYS A 135 11.00 -12.66 0.11
C LYS A 135 11.71 -12.91 1.44
N ASN A 136 11.25 -13.91 2.21
CA ASN A 136 11.87 -14.32 3.47
C ASN A 136 12.04 -13.18 4.50
N ILE A 137 11.08 -12.25 4.57
CA ILE A 137 11.11 -11.16 5.55
C ILE A 137 11.08 -11.76 6.96
N ASP A 138 12.07 -11.43 7.80
CA ASP A 138 11.96 -11.68 9.24
C ASP A 138 10.95 -10.65 9.80
N PRO A 139 9.85 -11.09 10.45
CA PRO A 139 8.94 -10.19 11.16
C PRO A 139 9.66 -9.12 11.96
N LYS A 140 10.73 -9.48 12.68
CA LYS A 140 11.44 -8.55 13.57
C LYS A 140 12.04 -7.35 12.84
N ASP A 141 12.31 -7.46 11.54
CA ASP A 141 12.95 -6.42 10.75
C ASP A 141 11.95 -5.38 10.21
N VAL A 142 10.68 -5.74 10.05
CA VAL A 142 9.63 -4.85 9.52
C VAL A 142 8.60 -4.43 10.57
N CYS A 143 8.65 -5.07 11.74
CA CYS A 143 7.66 -4.89 12.79
C CYS A 143 8.10 -3.94 13.87
N LEU A 144 7.21 -3.02 14.24
CA LEU A 144 7.41 -2.21 15.42
C LEU A 144 7.30 -3.08 16.69
N PRO A 145 8.08 -2.80 17.74
CA PRO A 145 7.97 -3.50 19.01
C PRO A 145 6.53 -3.42 19.55
N LYS A 146 5.98 -4.57 19.99
CA LYS A 146 4.62 -4.74 20.59
C LYS A 146 3.44 -4.83 19.61
N VAL A 147 3.69 -5.13 18.34
CA VAL A 147 2.65 -5.25 17.29
C VAL A 147 2.37 -6.71 16.90
N GLN A 148 1.11 -7.04 16.53
CA GLN A 148 0.72 -8.32 15.91
C GLN A 148 1.07 -8.33 14.42
N CYS A 149 2.20 -8.92 14.07
CA CYS A 149 2.97 -8.26 13.02
C CYS A 149 3.17 -8.98 11.68
N LEU A 150 2.80 -10.24 11.50
CA LEU A 150 2.84 -10.83 10.15
C LEU A 150 1.73 -11.84 9.99
N GLU A 151 0.55 -11.33 9.65
CA GLU A 151 -0.38 -12.21 8.95
C GLU A 151 0.06 -12.25 7.48
N ASN A 152 0.72 -13.35 7.08
CA ASN A 152 0.94 -13.62 5.66
C ASN A 152 -0.43 -13.70 4.97
N LEU A 153 -0.55 -12.97 3.87
CA LEU A 153 -1.74 -12.94 3.05
C LEU A 153 -1.67 -14.02 1.98
N PHE A 154 -0.68 -13.89 1.10
CA PHE A 154 -0.35 -14.79 0.00
C PHE A 154 1.01 -14.39 -0.59
N ASP A 155 1.70 -15.33 -1.22
CA ASP A 155 3.04 -15.13 -1.78
C ASP A 155 3.96 -14.42 -0.77
N ASN A 156 4.56 -13.31 -1.18
CA ASN A 156 5.49 -12.47 -0.42
C ASN A 156 4.80 -11.26 0.24
N TRP A 157 3.47 -11.26 0.36
CA TRP A 157 2.70 -10.17 0.94
C TRP A 157 2.29 -10.44 2.39
N TYR A 158 2.47 -9.43 3.23
CA TYR A 158 2.19 -9.49 4.65
C TYR A 158 1.41 -8.25 5.11
N VAL A 159 0.55 -8.43 6.11
CA VAL A 159 -0.12 -7.33 6.82
C VAL A 159 0.63 -7.01 8.11
N ILE A 160 0.83 -5.72 8.33
CA ILE A 160 1.38 -5.15 9.56
C ILE A 160 0.32 -4.22 10.18
N LYS A 161 0.01 -4.41 11.47
CA LYS A 161 -1.03 -3.64 12.19
C LYS A 161 -0.41 -2.83 13.33
N ASN A 162 0.09 -1.61 13.06
CA ASN A 162 0.79 -0.79 14.07
C ASN A 162 -0.13 0.01 15.00
#